data_AF-A0A954GJ69-F1
#
_entry.id   AF-A0A954GJ69-F1
#
_cell.length_a   1.000
_cell.length_b   1.000
_cell.length_c   1.000
_cell.angle_alpha   90.00
_cell.angle_beta   90.00
_cell.angle_gamma   90.00
#
_symmetry.space_group_name_H-M   'P 1'
#
loop_
_entity.id
_entity.type
_entity.pdbx_description
1 polymer ?
#
loop_
_entity_poly.entity_id
_entity_poly.type
_entity_poly.pdbx_seq_one_letter_code
_entity_poly.pdbx_strand_id
1 'polypeptide(L)'
;MEPLSALGLLGLTGYGMYRAANWAARQSRLRTARQNANVVDDLRTQHARLRSQREHAQQSQQYRQMQLAMLHLDQEPDPDFRRAASAARAARGVAANLRQRQYGRLRPMLVQHYRRCRSRGTAAEILLESLVELVEALGMPEYEADYIRQEAERTQQTRPTASPVDSVQEFQQRLSQAQQEHEQRIQAIRTLSGLNDDTRAQLLEAEEQRYQSRLFGGRDS
;
A
#
# COMPACT_ATOMS: atom_id res chain seq x y z
N MET A 1 25.08 -71.32 -69.86
CA MET A 1 25.68 -69.99 -70.11
C MET A 1 24.60 -68.96 -69.83
N GLU A 2 24.73 -68.27 -68.69
CA GLU A 2 23.74 -67.36 -68.13
C GLU A 2 24.07 -65.89 -68.45
N PRO A 3 23.04 -65.07 -68.69
CA PRO A 3 23.10 -63.67 -68.24
C PRO A 3 21.73 -63.21 -67.71
N LEU A 4 21.46 -63.40 -66.41
CA LEU A 4 20.22 -62.91 -65.76
C LEU A 4 20.46 -62.22 -64.41
N SER A 5 21.61 -61.58 -64.21
CA SER A 5 22.01 -61.02 -62.91
C SER A 5 22.51 -59.57 -62.95
N ALA A 6 22.00 -58.71 -63.85
CA ALA A 6 22.41 -57.29 -63.93
C ALA A 6 21.29 -56.26 -63.70
N LEU A 7 20.00 -56.63 -63.70
CA LEU A 7 18.88 -55.67 -63.63
C LEU A 7 18.34 -55.40 -62.21
N GLY A 8 18.80 -56.13 -61.18
CA GLY A 8 18.31 -55.97 -59.80
C GLY A 8 18.94 -54.80 -59.00
N LEU A 9 20.06 -54.23 -59.45
CA LEU A 9 20.85 -53.27 -58.67
C LEU A 9 20.51 -51.79 -58.87
N LEU A 10 19.77 -51.43 -59.94
CA LEU A 10 19.36 -50.03 -60.20
C LEU A 10 18.02 -49.64 -59.54
N GLY A 11 17.15 -50.61 -59.20
CA GLY A 11 15.88 -50.33 -58.51
C GLY A 11 16.06 -49.97 -57.02
N LEU A 12 17.09 -50.52 -56.37
CA LEU A 12 17.37 -50.29 -54.94
C LEU A 12 17.98 -48.91 -54.66
N THR A 13 18.77 -48.36 -55.57
CA THR A 13 19.35 -47.01 -55.42
C THR A 13 18.30 -45.91 -55.58
N GLY A 14 17.39 -46.04 -56.56
CA GLY A 14 16.32 -45.07 -56.79
C GLY A 14 15.31 -44.98 -55.63
N TYR A 15 14.91 -46.11 -55.05
CA TYR A 15 13.96 -46.13 -53.92
C TYR A 15 14.57 -45.54 -52.64
N GLY A 16 15.85 -45.80 -52.37
CA GLY A 16 16.60 -45.20 -51.26
C GLY A 16 16.67 -43.68 -51.35
N MET A 17 16.97 -43.13 -52.54
CA MET A 17 17.01 -41.68 -52.77
C MET A 17 15.63 -41.03 -52.61
N TYR A 18 14.55 -41.66 -53.08
CA TYR A 18 13.19 -41.16 -52.89
C TYR A 18 12.77 -41.08 -51.41
N ARG A 19 13.06 -42.13 -50.62
CA ARG A 19 12.77 -42.10 -49.17
C ARG A 19 13.62 -41.07 -48.43
N ALA A 20 14.90 -40.91 -48.79
CA ALA A 20 15.77 -39.89 -48.22
C ALA A 20 15.27 -38.46 -48.52
N ALA A 21 14.86 -38.19 -49.77
CA ALA A 21 14.30 -36.91 -50.18
C ALA A 21 12.98 -36.60 -49.43
N ASN A 22 12.08 -37.57 -49.31
CA ASN A 22 10.84 -37.41 -48.55
C ASN A 22 11.08 -37.22 -47.05
N TRP A 23 12.07 -37.90 -46.47
CA TRP A 23 12.45 -37.71 -45.08
C TRP A 23 13.04 -36.33 -44.83
N ALA A 24 13.91 -35.84 -45.72
CA ALA A 24 14.47 -34.49 -45.66
C ALA A 24 13.38 -33.41 -45.79
N ALA A 25 12.43 -33.57 -46.73
CA ALA A 25 11.28 -32.68 -46.89
C ALA A 25 10.35 -32.69 -45.67
N ARG A 26 10.18 -33.85 -45.01
CA ARG A 26 9.40 -33.94 -43.77
C ARG A 26 10.13 -33.26 -42.61
N GLN A 27 11.45 -33.42 -42.49
CA GLN A 27 12.23 -32.74 -41.48
C GLN A 27 12.21 -31.22 -41.65
N SER A 28 12.36 -30.70 -42.87
CA SER A 28 12.31 -29.25 -43.12
C SER A 28 10.95 -28.67 -42.75
N ARG A 29 9.85 -29.34 -43.13
CA ARG A 29 8.47 -28.96 -42.73
C ARG A 29 8.27 -28.98 -41.21
N LEU A 30 8.83 -29.96 -40.51
CA LEU A 30 8.75 -30.00 -39.04
C LEU A 30 9.55 -28.87 -38.39
N ARG A 31 10.71 -28.50 -38.94
CA ARG A 31 11.50 -27.36 -38.46
C ARG A 31 10.75 -26.04 -38.66
N THR A 32 10.19 -25.81 -39.85
CA THR A 32 9.39 -24.60 -40.10
C THR A 32 8.12 -24.57 -39.26
N ALA A 33 7.42 -25.70 -39.09
CA ALA A 33 6.27 -25.80 -38.19
C ALA A 33 6.63 -25.46 -36.74
N ARG A 34 7.78 -25.94 -36.23
CA ARG A 34 8.27 -25.60 -34.88
C ARG A 34 8.66 -24.13 -34.76
N GLN A 35 9.35 -23.58 -35.75
CA GLN A 35 9.69 -22.15 -35.78
C GLN A 35 8.44 -21.28 -35.75
N ASN A 36 7.44 -21.62 -36.58
CA ASN A 36 6.15 -20.92 -36.60
C ASN A 36 5.40 -21.07 -35.26
N ALA A 37 5.42 -22.25 -34.65
CA ALA A 37 4.81 -22.46 -33.33
C ALA A 37 5.47 -21.58 -32.26
N ASN A 38 6.81 -21.53 -32.22
CA ASN A 38 7.53 -20.69 -31.28
C ASN A 38 7.22 -19.21 -31.47
N VAL A 39 7.17 -18.72 -32.73
CA VAL A 39 6.80 -17.32 -33.03
C VAL A 39 5.38 -17.01 -32.56
N VAL A 40 4.43 -17.92 -32.75
CA VAL A 40 3.04 -17.74 -32.29
C VAL A 40 2.97 -17.69 -30.77
N ASP A 41 3.72 -18.55 -30.07
CA ASP A 41 3.75 -18.56 -28.60
C ASP A 41 4.47 -17.32 -28.02
N ASP A 42 5.54 -16.86 -28.66
CA ASP A 42 6.21 -15.60 -28.32
C ASP A 42 5.27 -14.39 -28.48
N LEU A 43 4.51 -14.33 -29.59
CA LEU A 43 3.51 -13.28 -29.80
C LEU A 43 2.40 -13.34 -28.74
N ARG A 44 1.91 -14.54 -28.38
CA ARG A 44 0.91 -14.71 -27.33
C ARG A 44 1.41 -14.24 -25.97
N THR A 45 2.64 -14.62 -25.60
CA THR A 45 3.22 -14.18 -24.32
C THR A 45 3.47 -12.68 -24.30
N GLN A 46 3.91 -12.08 -25.42
CA GLN A 46 4.08 -10.63 -25.54
C GLN A 46 2.73 -9.91 -25.39
N HIS A 47 1.66 -10.38 -26.05
CA HIS A 47 0.32 -9.81 -25.90
C HIS A 47 -0.20 -9.94 -24.47
N ALA A 48 0.00 -11.08 -23.80
CA ALA A 48 -0.38 -11.27 -22.41
C ALA A 48 0.35 -10.29 -21.47
N ARG A 49 1.66 -10.11 -21.68
CA ARG A 49 2.47 -9.13 -20.92
C ARG A 49 1.98 -7.70 -21.14
N LEU A 50 1.69 -7.31 -22.39
CA LEU A 50 1.18 -5.97 -22.69
C LEU A 50 -0.18 -5.71 -22.05
N ARG A 51 -1.07 -6.71 -22.01
CA ARG A 51 -2.37 -6.59 -21.31
C ARG A 51 -2.17 -6.39 -19.82
N SER A 52 -1.37 -7.25 -19.18
CA SER A 52 -1.04 -7.12 -17.75
C SER A 52 -0.39 -5.77 -17.44
N GLN A 53 0.55 -5.30 -18.25
CA GLN A 53 1.17 -3.98 -18.07
C GLN A 53 0.15 -2.84 -18.18
N ARG A 54 -0.78 -2.90 -19.14
CA ARG A 54 -1.85 -1.90 -19.28
C ARG A 54 -2.80 -1.91 -18.08
N GLU A 55 -3.18 -3.09 -17.60
CA GLU A 55 -4.00 -3.25 -16.40
C GLU A 55 -3.31 -2.65 -15.17
N HIS A 56 -2.02 -2.97 -14.95
CA HIS A 56 -1.23 -2.39 -13.87
C HIS A 56 -1.09 -0.87 -14.00
N ALA A 57 -0.88 -0.35 -15.21
CA ALA A 57 -0.79 1.08 -15.45
C ALA A 57 -2.12 1.80 -15.18
N GLN A 58 -3.25 1.21 -15.59
CA GLN A 58 -4.59 1.74 -15.32
C GLN A 58 -4.90 1.76 -13.83
N GLN A 59 -4.63 0.66 -13.11
CA GLN A 59 -4.80 0.60 -11.65
C GLN A 59 -3.92 1.64 -10.94
N SER A 60 -2.66 1.78 -11.37
CA SER A 60 -1.74 2.78 -10.79
C SER A 60 -2.20 4.21 -11.07
N GLN A 61 -2.81 4.48 -12.23
CA GLN A 61 -3.38 5.78 -12.55
C GLN A 61 -4.60 6.09 -11.67
N GLN A 62 -5.54 5.15 -11.54
CA GLN A 62 -6.72 5.30 -10.68
C GLN A 62 -6.33 5.54 -9.21
N TYR A 63 -5.34 4.79 -8.72
CA TYR A 63 -4.82 4.96 -7.36
C TYR A 63 -4.24 6.37 -7.14
N ARG A 64 -3.44 6.87 -8.09
CA ARG A 64 -2.89 8.23 -8.02
C ARG A 64 -3.98 9.31 -8.07
N GLN A 65 -4.99 9.15 -8.92
CA GLN A 65 -6.11 10.09 -9.00
C GLN A 65 -6.89 10.15 -7.68
N MET A 66 -7.15 9.00 -7.06
CA MET A 66 -7.76 8.92 -5.73
C MET A 66 -6.90 9.63 -4.67
N GLN A 67 -5.59 9.39 -4.65
CA GLN A 67 -4.67 10.07 -3.73
C GLN A 67 -4.66 11.59 -3.90
N LEU A 68 -4.61 12.07 -5.14
CA LEU A 68 -4.64 13.51 -5.43
C LEU A 68 -5.96 14.14 -4.99
N ALA A 69 -7.09 13.51 -5.26
CA ALA A 69 -8.39 14.00 -4.81
C ALA A 69 -8.47 14.08 -3.26
N MET A 70 -7.84 13.14 -2.56
CA MET A 70 -7.78 13.15 -1.09
C MET A 70 -6.81 14.21 -0.53
N LEU A 71 -5.69 14.45 -1.19
CA LEU A 71 -4.78 15.54 -0.83
C LEU A 71 -5.42 16.92 -1.06
N HIS A 72 -6.22 17.05 -2.12
CA HIS A 72 -6.94 18.28 -2.42
C HIS A 72 -8.03 18.59 -1.38
N LEU A 73 -8.51 17.61 -0.61
CA LEU A 73 -9.41 17.89 0.52
C LEU A 73 -8.80 18.92 1.47
N ASP A 74 -7.48 18.92 1.66
CA ASP A 74 -6.86 19.91 2.54
C ASP A 74 -6.69 21.28 1.87
N GLN A 75 -6.52 21.33 0.56
CA GLN A 75 -6.20 22.56 -0.16
C GLN A 75 -7.44 23.32 -0.64
N GLU A 76 -8.47 22.60 -1.08
CA GLU A 76 -9.67 23.21 -1.62
C GLU A 76 -10.63 23.63 -0.51
N PRO A 77 -11.27 24.80 -0.65
CA PRO A 77 -12.24 25.28 0.32
C PRO A 77 -13.59 24.58 0.21
N ASP A 78 -13.72 23.58 -0.67
CA ASP A 78 -14.97 22.89 -0.92
C ASP A 78 -15.54 22.31 0.38
N PRO A 79 -16.84 22.50 0.62
CA PRO A 79 -17.48 22.11 1.87
C PRO A 79 -17.82 20.62 1.95
N ASP A 80 -17.52 19.80 0.92
CA ASP A 80 -17.96 18.41 0.86
C ASP A 80 -16.85 17.38 0.54
N PHE A 81 -17.13 16.12 0.87
CA PHE A 81 -16.27 14.98 0.55
C PHE A 81 -16.62 14.32 -0.80
N ARG A 82 -17.59 14.86 -1.56
CA ARG A 82 -18.17 14.18 -2.74
C ARG A 82 -17.19 14.05 -3.88
N ARG A 83 -16.32 15.05 -4.07
CA ARG A 83 -15.25 14.98 -5.08
C ARG A 83 -14.27 13.83 -4.78
N ALA A 84 -13.85 13.70 -3.52
CA ALA A 84 -13.02 12.58 -3.10
C ALA A 84 -13.75 11.24 -3.21
N ALA A 85 -15.05 11.20 -2.89
CA ALA A 85 -15.88 10.00 -3.02
C ALA A 85 -15.97 9.56 -4.50
N SER A 86 -16.19 10.49 -5.42
CA SER A 86 -16.20 10.23 -6.87
C SER A 86 -14.88 9.62 -7.36
N ALA A 87 -13.74 10.18 -6.94
CA ALA A 87 -12.42 9.63 -7.27
C ALA A 87 -12.19 8.24 -6.65
N ALA A 88 -12.64 8.01 -5.41
CA ALA A 88 -12.57 6.71 -4.75
C ALA A 88 -13.45 5.65 -5.46
N ARG A 89 -14.63 6.03 -5.94
CA ARG A 89 -15.50 5.15 -6.75
C ARG A 89 -14.83 4.77 -8.07
N ALA A 90 -14.18 5.72 -8.74
CA ALA A 90 -13.40 5.45 -9.96
C ALA A 90 -12.22 4.48 -9.69
N ALA A 91 -11.69 4.46 -8.47
CA ALA A 91 -10.63 3.57 -8.02
C ALA A 91 -11.13 2.25 -7.39
N ARG A 92 -12.41 1.86 -7.59
CA ARG A 92 -12.96 0.60 -7.04
C ARG A 92 -12.22 -0.65 -7.53
N GLY A 93 -11.58 -0.58 -8.70
CA GLY A 93 -10.74 -1.65 -9.25
C GLY A 93 -9.39 -1.83 -8.55
N VAL A 94 -9.00 -0.91 -7.65
CA VAL A 94 -7.79 -1.04 -6.85
C VAL A 94 -8.01 -2.03 -5.71
N ALA A 95 -6.99 -2.84 -5.43
CA ALA A 95 -7.02 -3.83 -4.36
C ALA A 95 -7.45 -3.23 -3.01
N ALA A 96 -8.34 -3.94 -2.30
CA ALA A 96 -8.96 -3.45 -1.07
C ALA A 96 -7.95 -3.12 0.03
N ASN A 97 -6.88 -3.91 0.15
CA ASN A 97 -5.79 -3.68 1.10
C ASN A 97 -5.08 -2.33 0.88
N LEU A 98 -4.92 -1.88 -0.37
CA LEU A 98 -4.31 -0.58 -0.67
C LEU A 98 -5.24 0.57 -0.30
N ARG A 99 -6.55 0.44 -0.60
CA ARG A 99 -7.56 1.41 -0.16
C ARG A 99 -7.61 1.49 1.37
N GLN A 100 -7.52 0.37 2.06
CA GLN A 100 -7.49 0.31 3.53
C GLN A 100 -6.26 0.96 4.16
N ARG A 101 -5.08 0.66 3.64
CA ARG A 101 -3.84 1.33 4.08
C ARG A 101 -3.91 2.83 3.85
N GLN A 102 -4.47 3.24 2.71
CA GLN A 102 -4.61 4.66 2.39
C GLN A 102 -5.61 5.36 3.33
N TYR A 103 -6.75 4.73 3.62
CA TYR A 103 -7.71 5.25 4.60
C TYR A 103 -7.07 5.46 5.97
N GLY A 104 -6.33 4.47 6.48
CA GLY A 104 -5.66 4.59 7.78
C GLY A 104 -4.70 5.78 7.86
N ARG A 105 -4.01 6.11 6.76
CA ARG A 105 -3.12 7.28 6.67
C ARG A 105 -3.88 8.60 6.56
N LEU A 106 -5.04 8.59 5.90
CA LEU A 106 -5.82 9.79 5.63
C LEU A 106 -6.82 10.13 6.72
N ARG A 107 -7.14 9.19 7.61
CA ARG A 107 -8.11 9.39 8.69
C ARG A 107 -7.86 10.67 9.50
N PRO A 108 -6.63 11.01 9.93
CA PRO A 108 -6.36 12.29 10.62
C PRO A 108 -6.71 13.52 9.77
N MET A 109 -6.45 13.46 8.46
CA MET A 109 -6.80 14.54 7.53
C MET A 109 -8.32 14.69 7.36
N LEU A 110 -9.06 13.58 7.31
CA LEU A 110 -10.52 13.60 7.24
C LEU A 110 -11.14 14.24 8.48
N VAL A 111 -10.63 13.90 9.67
CA VAL A 111 -11.02 14.53 10.94
C VAL A 111 -10.74 16.03 10.89
N GLN A 112 -9.54 16.45 10.47
CA GLN A 112 -9.17 17.86 10.38
C GLN A 112 -10.05 18.62 9.37
N HIS A 113 -10.30 18.05 8.19
CA HIS A 113 -11.15 18.64 7.17
C HIS A 113 -12.59 18.80 7.67
N TYR A 114 -13.16 17.75 8.29
CA TYR A 114 -14.50 17.81 8.90
C TYR A 114 -14.60 18.96 9.90
N ARG A 115 -13.62 19.10 10.81
CA ARG A 115 -13.58 20.21 11.79
C ARG A 115 -13.52 21.57 11.10
N ARG A 116 -12.72 21.70 10.05
CA ARG A 116 -12.58 22.94 9.29
C ARG A 116 -13.89 23.33 8.60
N CYS A 117 -14.55 22.40 7.94
CA CYS A 117 -15.85 22.65 7.30
C CYS A 117 -16.93 23.01 8.32
N ARG A 118 -16.97 22.33 9.48
CA ARG A 118 -17.85 22.71 10.61
C ARG A 118 -17.59 24.13 11.09
N SER A 119 -16.33 24.53 11.22
CA SER A 119 -15.97 25.90 11.66
C SER A 119 -16.37 26.99 10.66
N ARG A 120 -16.56 26.63 9.39
CA ARG A 120 -17.03 27.52 8.33
C ARG A 120 -18.57 27.60 8.23
N GLY A 121 -19.29 26.84 9.06
CA GLY A 121 -20.74 26.86 9.11
C GLY A 121 -21.43 25.79 8.24
N THR A 122 -20.70 24.84 7.66
CA THR A 122 -21.34 23.72 6.95
C THR A 122 -22.16 22.86 7.92
N ALA A 123 -23.39 22.53 7.53
CA ALA A 123 -24.28 21.67 8.31
C ALA A 123 -23.66 20.28 8.55
N ALA A 124 -23.82 19.74 9.75
CA ALA A 124 -23.19 18.48 10.15
C ALA A 124 -23.73 17.30 9.34
N GLU A 125 -25.01 17.35 9.01
CA GLU A 125 -25.74 16.32 8.28
C GLU A 125 -25.21 16.18 6.86
N ILE A 126 -24.98 17.30 6.15
CA ILE A 126 -24.43 17.33 4.79
C ILE A 126 -22.99 16.78 4.78
N LEU A 127 -22.19 17.15 5.79
CA LEU A 127 -20.83 16.64 5.94
C LEU A 127 -20.81 15.15 6.22
N LEU A 128 -21.70 14.68 7.10
CA LEU A 128 -21.79 13.27 7.44
C LEU A 128 -22.24 12.44 6.23
N GLU A 129 -23.26 12.88 5.49
CA GLU A 129 -23.73 12.21 4.27
C GLU A 129 -22.60 12.08 3.24
N SER A 130 -21.91 13.18 2.93
CA SER A 130 -20.79 13.13 1.99
C SER A 130 -19.58 12.33 2.50
N LEU A 131 -19.37 12.28 3.82
CA LEU A 131 -18.34 11.45 4.43
C LEU A 131 -18.69 9.96 4.34
N VAL A 132 -19.95 9.58 4.58
CA VAL A 132 -20.44 8.21 4.38
C VAL A 132 -20.21 7.77 2.93
N GLU A 133 -20.58 8.62 1.96
CA GLU A 133 -20.31 8.36 0.55
C GLU A 133 -18.83 8.08 0.24
N LEU A 134 -17.91 8.82 0.88
CA LEU A 134 -16.47 8.64 0.71
C LEU A 134 -15.98 7.33 1.35
N VAL A 135 -16.42 7.05 2.57
CA VAL A 135 -16.05 5.86 3.35
C VAL A 135 -16.53 4.59 2.64
N GLU A 136 -17.77 4.58 2.14
CA GLU A 136 -18.30 3.48 1.32
C GLU A 136 -17.51 3.32 0.01
N ALA A 137 -17.18 4.41 -0.68
CA ALA A 137 -16.40 4.37 -1.91
C ALA A 137 -15.00 3.76 -1.69
N LEU A 138 -14.41 4.01 -0.52
CA LEU A 138 -13.16 3.39 -0.08
C LEU A 138 -13.31 1.90 0.27
N GLY A 139 -14.54 1.39 0.39
CA GLY A 139 -14.84 0.03 0.83
C GLY A 139 -14.73 -0.14 2.34
N MET A 140 -14.96 0.94 3.09
CA MET A 140 -15.04 0.92 4.55
C MET A 140 -16.49 0.81 5.01
N PRO A 141 -16.72 0.26 6.21
CA PRO A 141 -18.05 0.22 6.78
C PRO A 141 -18.51 1.62 7.20
N GLU A 142 -19.80 1.88 7.07
CA GLU A 142 -20.42 3.21 7.29
C GLU A 142 -20.13 3.79 8.69
N TYR A 143 -20.01 2.95 9.71
CA TYR A 143 -19.71 3.37 11.09
C TYR A 143 -18.38 4.15 11.23
N GLU A 144 -17.46 4.02 10.27
CA GLU A 144 -16.21 4.78 10.24
C GLU A 144 -16.46 6.28 10.06
N ALA A 145 -17.50 6.67 9.32
CA ALA A 145 -17.90 8.07 9.19
C ALA A 145 -18.33 8.66 10.55
N ASP A 146 -19.08 7.86 11.34
CA ASP A 146 -19.47 8.24 12.69
C ASP A 146 -18.27 8.39 13.62
N TYR A 147 -17.28 7.49 13.55
CA TYR A 147 -16.06 7.62 14.33
C TYR A 147 -15.29 8.89 13.99
N ILE A 148 -15.15 9.24 12.71
CA ILE A 148 -14.50 10.48 12.27
C ILE A 148 -15.26 11.71 12.80
N ARG A 149 -16.60 11.72 12.72
CA ARG A 149 -17.44 12.79 13.27
C ARG A 149 -17.20 12.94 14.78
N GLN A 150 -17.31 11.86 15.55
CA GLN A 150 -17.12 11.89 17.00
C GLN A 150 -15.71 12.37 17.38
N GLU A 151 -14.69 11.92 16.65
CA GLU A 151 -13.30 12.33 16.88
C GLU A 151 -13.10 13.83 16.57
N ALA A 152 -13.69 14.32 15.48
CA ALA A 152 -13.69 15.73 15.12
C ALA A 152 -14.35 16.60 16.19
N GLU A 153 -15.50 16.19 16.69
CA GLU A 153 -16.26 16.88 17.75
C GLU A 153 -15.50 16.88 19.08
N ARG A 154 -14.93 15.73 19.50
CA ARG A 154 -14.09 15.64 20.70
C ARG A 154 -12.91 16.60 20.64
N THR A 155 -12.23 16.66 19.49
CA THR A 155 -11.06 17.53 19.30
C THR A 155 -11.44 19.02 19.24
N GLN A 156 -12.68 19.37 18.86
CA GLN A 156 -13.17 20.74 18.98
C GLN A 156 -13.45 21.13 20.43
N GLN A 157 -13.94 20.20 21.26
CA GLN A 157 -14.20 20.43 22.68
C GLN A 157 -12.90 20.56 23.49
N THR A 158 -11.83 19.84 23.12
CA THR A 158 -10.51 19.95 23.76
C THR A 158 -9.66 21.11 23.25
N ARG A 159 -10.23 22.10 22.52
CA ARG A 159 -9.46 23.28 22.11
C ARG A 159 -8.85 23.91 23.38
N PRO A 160 -7.52 23.91 23.54
CA PRO A 160 -6.92 24.50 24.72
C PRO A 160 -7.22 25.99 24.63
N THR A 161 -8.07 26.49 25.51
CA THR A 161 -8.11 27.91 25.89
C THR A 161 -6.89 28.24 26.74
N ALA A 162 -5.76 27.59 26.48
CA ALA A 162 -4.51 27.78 27.16
C ALA A 162 -3.86 29.02 26.55
N SER A 163 -3.82 30.09 27.32
CA SER A 163 -2.93 31.21 27.02
C SER A 163 -1.49 30.66 26.90
N PRO A 164 -0.58 31.29 26.15
CA PRO A 164 0.81 30.86 26.04
C PRO A 164 1.58 30.75 27.39
N VAL A 165 0.97 31.17 28.49
CA VAL A 165 1.46 30.99 29.87
C VAL A 165 1.13 29.60 30.43
N ASP A 166 0.02 29.00 30.02
CA ASP A 166 -0.43 27.68 30.47
C ASP A 166 0.40 26.56 29.82
N SER A 167 0.93 26.77 28.61
CA SER A 167 1.81 25.81 27.93
C SER A 167 3.17 25.65 28.61
N VAL A 168 3.66 26.69 29.30
CA VAL A 168 4.89 26.61 30.10
C VAL A 168 4.63 25.81 31.38
N GLN A 169 3.49 26.02 32.03
CA GLN A 169 3.11 25.24 33.21
C GLN A 169 2.85 23.77 32.85
N GLU A 170 2.15 23.49 31.74
CA GLU A 170 1.94 22.13 31.27
C GLU A 170 3.26 21.45 30.88
N PHE A 171 4.18 22.17 30.23
CA PHE A 171 5.51 21.65 29.93
C PHE A 171 6.30 21.35 31.20
N GLN A 172 6.28 22.26 32.19
CA GLN A 172 6.92 22.06 33.49
C GLN A 172 6.32 20.87 34.25
N GLN A 173 4.99 20.72 34.20
CA GLN A 173 4.29 19.58 34.81
C GLN A 173 4.65 18.26 34.11
N ARG A 174 4.70 18.24 32.77
CA ARG A 174 5.12 17.05 32.03
C ARG A 174 6.58 16.69 32.30
N LEU A 175 7.45 17.70 32.41
CA LEU A 175 8.86 17.50 32.74
C LEU A 175 9.03 16.96 34.16
N SER A 176 8.35 17.53 35.15
CA SER A 176 8.42 17.07 36.54
C SER A 176 7.84 15.67 36.72
N GLN A 177 6.73 15.35 36.03
CA GLN A 177 6.17 14.01 36.03
C GLN A 177 7.13 13.00 35.38
N ALA A 178 7.76 13.34 34.26
CA ALA A 178 8.74 12.47 33.61
C ALA A 178 9.97 12.23 34.50
N GLN A 179 10.44 13.26 35.22
CA GLN A 179 11.53 13.14 36.19
C GLN A 179 11.16 12.20 37.34
N GLN A 180 9.99 12.39 37.95
CA GLN A 180 9.51 11.55 39.05
C GLN A 180 9.36 10.09 38.62
N GLU A 181 8.76 9.82 37.44
CA GLU A 181 8.64 8.46 36.92
C GLU A 181 10.01 7.81 36.69
N HIS A 182 10.98 8.56 36.18
CA HIS A 182 12.33 8.07 35.95
C HIS A 182 13.02 7.72 37.27
N GLU A 183 12.97 8.60 38.26
CA GLU A 183 13.55 8.35 39.59
C GLU A 183 12.93 7.14 40.27
N GLN A 184 11.60 7.01 40.23
CA GLN A 184 10.89 5.86 40.79
C GLN A 184 11.34 4.54 40.15
N ARG A 185 11.54 4.52 38.82
CA ARG A 185 12.00 3.32 38.11
C ARG A 185 13.46 3.00 38.39
N ILE A 186 14.33 4.00 38.42
CA ILE A 186 15.73 3.82 38.84
C ILE A 186 15.78 3.21 40.24
N GLN A 187 14.98 3.72 41.18
CA GLN A 187 14.89 3.18 42.54
C GLN A 187 14.35 1.76 42.55
N ALA A 188 13.30 1.46 41.78
CA ALA A 188 12.77 0.10 41.65
C ALA A 188 13.82 -0.88 41.11
N ILE A 189 14.58 -0.50 40.07
CA ILE A 189 15.65 -1.33 39.50
C ILE A 189 16.78 -1.55 40.52
N ARG A 190 17.13 -0.53 41.31
CA ARG A 190 18.16 -0.63 42.36
C ARG A 190 17.74 -1.51 43.54
N THR A 191 16.45 -1.46 43.91
CA THR A 191 15.91 -2.20 45.06
C THR A 191 15.49 -3.63 44.72
N LEU A 192 15.40 -3.98 43.43
CA LEU A 192 15.13 -5.35 42.99
C LEU A 192 16.26 -6.29 43.44
N SER A 193 15.92 -7.17 44.38
CA SER A 193 16.79 -8.23 44.88
C SER A 193 16.81 -9.41 43.90
N GLY A 194 17.97 -10.06 43.77
CA GLY A 194 18.14 -11.22 42.90
C GLY A 194 18.55 -10.94 41.45
N LEU A 195 18.73 -9.67 41.06
CA LEU A 195 19.38 -9.32 39.80
C LEU A 195 20.91 -9.40 39.96
N ASN A 196 21.59 -9.99 38.97
CA ASN A 196 23.04 -9.86 38.81
C ASN A 196 23.41 -8.42 38.40
N ASP A 197 24.62 -8.00 38.74
CA ASP A 197 25.06 -6.62 38.55
C ASP A 197 25.08 -6.20 37.07
N ASP A 198 25.41 -7.12 36.16
CA ASP A 198 25.40 -6.87 34.72
C ASP A 198 23.99 -6.58 34.18
N THR A 199 22.98 -7.36 34.57
CA THR A 199 21.59 -7.11 34.13
C THR A 199 21.05 -5.83 34.76
N ARG A 200 21.42 -5.55 36.01
CA ARG A 200 21.07 -4.28 36.65
C ARG A 200 21.66 -3.10 35.88
N ALA A 201 22.92 -3.18 35.45
CA ALA A 201 23.55 -2.14 34.65
C ALA A 201 22.83 -1.92 33.30
N GLN A 202 22.50 -3.01 32.60
CA GLN A 202 21.76 -2.95 31.33
C GLN A 202 20.36 -2.32 31.49
N LEU A 203 19.64 -2.65 32.56
CA LEU A 203 18.32 -2.08 32.83
C LEU A 203 18.39 -0.58 33.15
N LEU A 204 19.42 -0.15 33.87
CA LEU A 204 19.63 1.27 34.16
C LEU A 204 19.95 2.05 32.87
N GLU A 205 20.82 1.52 32.02
CA GLU A 205 21.17 2.14 30.73
C GLU A 205 19.95 2.24 29.80
N ALA A 206 19.14 1.18 29.71
CA ALA A 206 17.93 1.17 28.90
C ALA A 206 16.89 2.20 29.38
N GLU A 207 16.73 2.37 30.70
CA GLU A 207 15.80 3.38 31.24
C GLU A 207 16.33 4.81 31.02
N GLU A 208 17.64 5.02 31.04
CA GLU A 208 18.25 6.31 30.71
C GLU A 208 18.00 6.69 29.24
N GLN A 209 18.24 5.76 28.31
CA GLN A 209 17.96 5.98 26.88
C GLN A 209 16.48 6.27 26.62
N ARG A 210 15.58 5.58 27.33
CA ARG A 210 14.14 5.79 27.25
C ARG A 210 13.73 7.16 27.77
N TYR A 211 14.32 7.60 28.89
CA TYR A 211 14.08 8.92 29.46
C TYR A 211 14.54 10.04 28.52
N GLN A 212 15.75 9.91 27.96
CA GLN A 212 16.28 10.86 26.97
C GLN A 212 15.38 10.93 25.71
N SER A 213 14.95 9.77 25.21
CA SER A 213 14.03 9.70 24.06
C SER A 213 12.68 10.36 24.35
N ARG A 214 12.17 10.26 25.58
CA ARG A 214 10.92 10.90 25.99
C ARG A 214 11.06 12.43 26.11
N LEU A 215 12.22 12.93 26.51
CA LEU A 215 12.48 14.37 26.62
C LEU A 215 12.75 15.04 25.26
N PHE A 216 13.44 14.35 24.35
CA PHE A 216 13.99 14.97 23.14
C PHE A 216 13.53 14.32 21.81
N GLY A 217 13.02 13.10 21.84
CA GLY A 217 12.72 12.29 20.65
C GLY A 217 11.33 12.49 20.03
N GLY A 218 10.52 13.44 20.53
CA GLY A 218 9.13 13.64 20.10
C GLY A 218 8.92 14.55 18.89
N ARG A 219 9.94 14.83 18.07
CA ARG A 219 9.83 15.82 16.96
C ARG A 219 9.85 15.25 15.54
N ASP A 220 10.04 13.94 15.38
CA ASP A 220 10.05 13.28 14.07
C ASP A 220 8.97 12.19 13.99
N SER A 221 7.70 12.59 14.03
CA SER A 221 6.56 11.76 13.60
C SER A 221 5.35 12.61 13.28
#